data_AF-A0A1E4HKV1-F1
#
_entry.id   AF-A0A1E4HKV1-F1
#
_cell.length_a   1.000
_cell.length_b   1.000
_cell.length_c   1.000
_cell.angle_alpha   90.00
_cell.angle_beta   90.00
_cell.angle_gamma   90.00
#
_symmetry.space_group_name_H-M   'P 1'
#
loop_
_entity.id
_entity.type
_entity.pdbx_description
1 polymer ?
#
loop_
_entity_poly.entity_id
_entity_poly.type
_entity_poly.pdbx_seq_one_letter_code
_entity_poly.pdbx_strand_id
1 'polypeptide(L)' 'MNPAQAITALLERADWTEVRIAAAVGTTQPTVNRIKRGASPSYQVGTALVALAAHEGLLDEPSQQVA' A
#
# COMPACT_ATOMS: atom_id res chain seq x y z
N MET A 1 -5.26 -2.39 -7.75
CA MET A 1 -4.05 -2.14 -6.94
C MET A 1 -3.67 -3.38 -6.15
N ASN A 2 -2.38 -3.77 -6.15
CA ASN A 2 -1.82 -4.83 -5.30
C ASN A 2 -1.10 -4.24 -4.07
N PRO A 3 -0.73 -5.04 -3.04
CA PRO A 3 -0.10 -4.51 -1.83
C PRO A 3 1.21 -3.74 -2.04
N ALA A 4 2.04 -4.15 -3.00
CA ALA A 4 3.27 -3.43 -3.33
C ALA A 4 2.97 -2.05 -3.94
N GLN A 5 2.00 -1.98 -4.86
CA GLN A 5 1.50 -0.72 -5.43
C GLN A 5 0.89 0.18 -4.36
N ALA A 6 0.15 -0.38 -3.40
CA ALA A 6 -0.40 0.37 -2.28
C ALA A 6 0.69 1.03 -1.41
N ILE A 7 1.76 0.29 -1.10
CA ILE A 7 2.92 0.84 -0.39
C ILE A 7 3.54 1.99 -1.19
N THR A 8 3.83 1.79 -2.47
CA THR A 8 4.42 2.83 -3.32
C THR A 8 3.54 4.09 -3.37
N ALA A 9 2.23 3.93 -3.55
CA ALA A 9 1.31 5.06 -3.57
C ALA A 9 1.30 5.83 -2.24
N LEU A 10 1.27 5.13 -1.10
CA LEU A 10 1.31 5.76 0.23
C LEU A 10 2.61 6.56 0.45
N LEU A 11 3.75 6.02 0.01
CA LEU A 11 5.05 6.68 0.11
C LEU A 11 5.13 7.93 -0.77
N GLU A 12 4.67 7.82 -2.02
CA GLU A 12 4.90 8.87 -3.04
C GLU A 12 3.81 9.95 -3.05
N ARG A 13 2.57 9.61 -2.68
CA ARG A 13 1.41 10.50 -2.87
C ARG A 13 0.80 11.01 -1.57
N ALA A 14 1.03 10.32 -0.45
CA ALA A 14 0.46 10.68 0.84
C ALA A 14 1.53 10.98 1.92
N ASP A 15 2.81 11.05 1.53
CA ASP A 15 3.94 11.35 2.44
C ASP A 15 3.99 10.43 3.67
N TRP A 16 3.62 9.15 3.48
CA TRP A 16 3.77 8.16 4.52
C TRP A 16 5.22 7.66 4.55
N THR A 17 5.67 7.23 5.73
CA THR A 17 6.94 6.49 5.89
C THR A 17 6.66 5.00 6.04
N GLU A 18 7.62 4.13 5.70
CA GLU A 18 7.43 2.68 5.85
C GLU A 18 7.16 2.27 7.31
N VAL A 19 7.71 3.01 8.28
CA VAL A 19 7.44 2.78 9.72
C VAL A 19 5.99 3.10 10.04
N ARG A 20 5.47 4.23 9.53
CA ARG A 20 4.08 4.63 9.74
C ARG A 20 3.10 3.65 9.07
N ILE A 21 3.40 3.23 7.85
CA ILE A 21 2.62 2.21 7.12
C ILE A 21 2.59 0.92 7.94
N ALA A 22 3.76 0.46 8.41
CA ALA A 22 3.86 -0.76 9.19
C ALA A 22 3.01 -0.73 10.46
N ALA A 23 3.06 0.38 11.20
CA ALA A 23 2.25 0.58 12.39
C ALA A 23 0.74 0.55 12.07
N ALA A 24 0.31 1.22 10.99
CA ALA A 24 -1.10 1.29 10.60
C ALA A 24 -1.68 -0.07 10.17
N VAL A 25 -0.88 -0.93 9.52
CA VAL A 25 -1.34 -2.24 9.03
C VAL A 25 -0.99 -3.40 9.97
N GLY A 26 -0.47 -3.11 11.17
CA GLY A 26 -0.16 -4.13 12.18
C GLY A 26 1.02 -5.04 11.82
N THR A 27 2.07 -4.49 11.23
CA THR A 27 3.29 -5.24 10.85
C THR A 27 4.57 -4.47 11.18
N THR A 28 5.70 -4.88 10.63
CA THR A 28 7.02 -4.26 10.84
C THR A 28 7.55 -3.59 9.57
N GLN A 29 8.35 -2.54 9.71
CA GLN A 29 8.99 -1.85 8.58
C GLN A 29 9.79 -2.81 7.66
N PRO A 30 10.57 -3.79 8.17
CA PRO A 30 11.20 -4.79 7.31
C PRO A 30 10.21 -5.60 6.47
N THR A 31 9.03 -5.89 7.01
CA THR A 31 7.98 -6.60 6.27
C THR A 31 7.43 -5.74 5.15
N VAL A 32 7.13 -4.46 5.41
CA VAL A 32 6.75 -3.48 4.38
C VAL A 32 7.83 -3.39 3.29
N ASN A 33 9.10 -3.30 3.67
CA ASN A 33 10.22 -3.26 2.73
C ASN A 33 10.34 -4.52 1.87
N ARG A 34 10.08 -5.71 2.42
CA ARG A 34 10.05 -6.97 1.65
C ARG A 34 8.89 -6.99 0.67
N ILE A 35 7.68 -6.59 1.10
CA ILE A 35 6.49 -6.55 0.24
C ILE A 35 6.71 -5.57 -0.92
N LYS A 36 7.26 -4.38 -0.63
CA LYS A 36 7.67 -3.40 -1.65
C LYS A 36 8.62 -3.99 -2.69
N ARG A 37 9.48 -4.94 -2.29
CA ARG A 37 10.41 -5.66 -3.18
C ARG A 37 9.82 -6.92 -3.84
N GLY A 38 8.52 -7.18 -3.68
CA GLY A 38 7.80 -8.28 -4.32
C GLY A 38 7.54 -9.51 -3.45
N ALA A 39 7.84 -9.47 -2.15
CA ALA A 39 7.44 -10.55 -1.25
C ALA A 39 5.91 -10.58 -1.09
N SER A 40 5.32 -11.78 -1.07
CA SER A 40 3.89 -11.93 -0.82
C SER A 40 3.57 -11.70 0.66
N PRO A 41 2.68 -10.75 1.01
CA PRO A 41 2.21 -10.57 2.39
C PRO A 41 1.24 -11.69 2.79
N SER A 42 0.93 -11.77 4.09
CA SER A 42 -0.27 -12.49 4.52
C SER A 42 -1.53 -11.80 3.97
N TYR A 43 -2.62 -12.54 3.81
CA TYR A 43 -3.88 -12.00 3.30
C TYR A 43 -4.36 -10.78 4.11
N GLN A 44 -4.25 -10.84 5.44
CA GLN A 44 -4.63 -9.75 6.34
C GLN A 44 -3.80 -8.48 6.09
N VAL A 45 -2.47 -8.61 6.01
CA VAL A 45 -1.59 -7.45 5.76
C VAL A 45 -1.79 -6.89 4.36
N GLY A 46 -1.94 -7.76 3.35
CA GLY A 46 -2.20 -7.33 1.98
C GLY A 46 -3.52 -6.55 1.85
N THR A 47 -4.58 -7.04 2.49
CA THR A 47 -5.89 -6.38 2.50
C THR A 47 -5.81 -5.04 3.24
N ALA A 48 -5.15 -4.99 4.40
CA ALA A 48 -4.97 -3.76 5.17
C ALA A 48 -4.18 -2.68 4.40
N LEU A 49 -3.16 -3.07 3.62
CA LEU A 49 -2.40 -2.13 2.79
C LEU A 49 -3.27 -1.51 1.69
N VAL A 50 -4.07 -2.32 0.99
CA VAL A 50 -4.96 -1.82 -0.07
C VAL A 50 -6.07 -0.96 0.53
N ALA A 51 -6.64 -1.37 1.68
CA ALA A 51 -7.64 -0.60 2.40
C ALA A 51 -7.09 0.75 2.89
N LEU A 52 -5.84 0.78 3.38
CA LEU A 52 -5.18 2.01 3.79
C LEU A 52 -4.98 2.96 2.61
N ALA A 53 -4.49 2.46 1.46
CA ALA A 53 -4.38 3.28 0.26
C ALA A 53 -5.75 3.81 -0.21
N ALA A 54 -6.82 3.01 -0.08
CA ALA A 54 -8.18 3.44 -0.38
C ALA A 54 -8.68 4.55 0.55
N HIS A 55 -8.41 4.42 1.84
CA HIS A 55 -8.74 5.46 2.82
C HIS A 55 -8.06 6.79 2.50
N GLU A 56 -6.83 6.76 2.02
CA GLU A 56 -6.07 7.95 1.60
C GLU A 56 -6.48 8.47 0.20
N GLY A 57 -7.51 7.89 -0.44
CA GLY A 57 -7.96 8.31 -1.78
C GLY A 57 -6.96 7.95 -2.89
N LEU A 58 -6.12 6.94 -2.68
CA LEU A 58 -5.04 6.54 -3.59
C LEU A 58 -5.39 5.34 -4.45
N LEU A 59 -6.60 4.77 -4.32
CA LEU A 59 -7.09 3.87 -5.35
C LEU A 59 -7.17 4.69 -6.62
N ASP A 60 -6.35 4.32 -7.61
CA ASP A 60 -6.52 4.89 -8.94
C ASP A 60 -7.98 4.64 -9.34
N GLU A 61 -8.74 5.73 -9.49
CA GLU A 61 -9.97 5.71 -10.28
C GLU A 61 -9.61 4.93 -11.56
N PRO A 62 -10.40 3.93 -11.98
CA PRO A 62 -10.14 3.26 -13.23
C PRO A 62 -10.05 4.37 -14.27
N SER A 63 -8.86 4.55 -14.84
CA SER A 63 -8.62 5.50 -15.91
C SER A 63 -9.80 5.37 -16.87
N GLN A 64 -10.65 6.40 -16.91
CA GLN A 64 -11.57 6.55 -18.01
C GLN A 64 -10.66 6.68 -19.23
N GLN A 65 -10.45 5.56 -19.90
CA GLN A 65 -9.86 5.52 -21.21
C GLN A 65 -10.95 6.07 -22.13
N VAL A 66 -10.99 7.40 -22.20
CA VAL A 66 -11.83 8.14 -23.12
C VAL A 66 -11.13 8.17 -24.48
N ALA A 67 -11.87 7.64 -25.45
CA ALA A 67 -11.72 7.68 -26.90
C ALA A 67 -10.54 6.93 -27.53
#